data_AF-A0A433U172-F1
#
_entry.id   AF-A0A433U172-F1
#
_cell.length_a   1.000
_cell.length_b   1.000
_cell.length_c   1.000
_cell.angle_alpha   90.00
_cell.angle_beta   90.00
_cell.angle_gamma   90.00
#
_symmetry.space_group_name_H-M   'P 1'
#
loop_
_entity.id
_entity.type
_entity.pdbx_description
1 polymer ?
#
loop_
_entity_poly.entity_id
_entity_poly.type
_entity_poly.pdbx_seq_one_letter_code
_entity_poly.pdbx_strand_id
1 'polypeptide(L)'
;MAAMRVAIIALTLTLTLVQGQIDLTRDKGAAGADVVEATLQQLRESCIFPSDYIFLRRVAYVLTKDGTDPSTYRAGFDGGIWQINQTEFALSKTSGDISKYWGPIKSAFGIDWATVQWSDLRRPLYSGIAAMLTLLRVSGGNVPRALERQAAFWQNNFNTGNPRAAFEFLSETQNLDSTCTTNILDMAFIVDSSTSLSPEDFERAKQFAADVTGQFQVDPNNVRVAFVTYSSGYTAYFDFQRYTTTSDVQSAILAVRKTEGGTDTHLALKYASNILFTSQAGSRPSAARVAIIITDGRSDNKIDALKNSQELKDRGITVFVIGVGSLVERQELDNLASTPTCTHVQELQQYSELDSLKTEIKDLSCKALVTLDNGVFTYPCGQRTNFQVNPAAVRSIVIRPTSGSVRVYGSHSTPQPSDAFRDFVTVATPTKAAVIYVTDATRPLYLSIQSNNPGECNTDYQIDVVAFNALNKGSMNVCIKKDLTTICTTLDVLRGMYAVTQPSNLGFPNMCSTNMPGLYPHPYSPYRFVYCDTDGQAYLVDCPTGSYYNDQVKDCVRGVPPTPPPSTQRPRTAPPATVAPPRTFPTVQYNTGTP
;
A
#
# COMPACT_ATOMS: atom_id res chain seq x y z
N MET A 1 33.63 -41.06 -2.19
CA MET A 1 33.03 -40.29 -1.07
C MET A 1 32.47 -39.00 -1.65
N ALA A 2 31.21 -39.05 -2.09
CA ALA A 2 30.47 -37.91 -2.62
C ALA A 2 29.26 -37.73 -1.70
N ALA A 3 29.13 -36.57 -1.05
CA ALA A 3 27.99 -36.26 -0.19
C ALA A 3 27.10 -35.25 -0.91
N MET A 4 26.07 -35.81 -1.54
CA MET A 4 24.91 -35.12 -2.12
C MET A 4 24.11 -34.48 -0.97
N ARG A 5 24.05 -33.14 -0.90
CA ARG A 5 23.14 -32.43 0.01
C ARG A 5 21.86 -32.08 -0.76
N VAL A 6 20.80 -32.80 -0.41
CA VAL A 6 19.42 -32.60 -0.84
C VAL A 6 18.90 -31.30 -0.22
N ALA A 7 18.51 -30.33 -1.06
CA ALA A 7 17.75 -29.16 -0.64
C ALA A 7 16.29 -29.59 -0.43
N ILE A 8 15.84 -29.64 0.82
CA ILE A 8 14.44 -29.87 1.16
C ILE A 8 13.70 -28.54 0.98
N ILE A 9 12.93 -28.43 -0.10
CA ILE A 9 11.90 -27.40 -0.27
C ILE A 9 10.75 -27.79 0.67
N ALA A 10 10.77 -27.24 1.88
CA ALA A 10 9.65 -27.37 2.81
C ALA A 10 8.57 -26.34 2.45
N LEU A 11 7.56 -26.78 1.71
CA LEU A 11 6.30 -26.08 1.52
C LEU A 11 5.57 -26.04 2.88
N THR A 12 5.88 -25.05 3.72
CA THR A 12 5.20 -24.85 4.99
C THR A 12 3.99 -23.96 4.77
N LEU A 13 2.80 -24.58 4.82
CA LEU A 13 1.51 -23.91 4.98
C LEU A 13 1.54 -23.24 6.37
N THR A 14 1.94 -21.98 6.42
CA THR A 14 2.15 -21.26 7.67
C THR A 14 0.83 -20.69 8.19
N LEU A 15 0.55 -20.97 9.47
CA LEU A 15 -0.34 -20.18 10.31
C LEU A 15 -0.13 -18.69 10.00
N THR A 16 -1.20 -17.94 9.80
CA THR A 16 -1.20 -16.48 9.88
C THR A 16 -0.93 -16.07 11.34
N LEU A 17 0.33 -16.22 11.78
CA LEU A 17 0.84 -15.53 12.95
C LEU A 17 0.75 -14.04 12.63
N VAL A 18 0.03 -13.29 13.47
CA VAL A 18 0.15 -11.83 13.54
C VAL A 18 1.55 -11.55 14.06
N GLN A 19 2.53 -11.60 13.16
CA GLN A 19 3.85 -11.08 13.44
C GLN A 19 3.72 -9.56 13.51
N GLY A 20 4.34 -8.95 14.51
CA GLY A 20 4.45 -7.49 14.56
C GLY A 20 5.11 -6.94 13.29
N GLN A 21 5.12 -5.62 13.17
CA GLN A 21 5.77 -4.93 12.06
C GLN A 21 7.16 -5.53 11.79
N ILE A 22 7.38 -5.94 10.54
CA ILE A 22 8.69 -6.39 10.05
C ILE A 22 9.42 -5.16 9.52
N ASP A 23 10.63 -4.93 10.02
CA ASP A 23 11.54 -3.89 9.57
C ASP A 23 12.97 -4.46 9.42
N LEU A 24 13.23 -5.09 8.27
CA LEU A 24 14.55 -5.63 7.94
C LEU A 24 15.59 -4.53 7.73
N THR A 25 15.20 -3.27 7.56
CA THR A 25 16.17 -2.16 7.43
C THR A 25 16.99 -1.98 8.70
N ARG A 26 16.46 -2.48 9.83
CA ARG A 26 17.14 -2.48 11.12
C ARG A 26 17.84 -3.79 11.41
N ASP A 27 17.71 -4.84 10.61
CA ASP A 27 18.31 -6.14 10.91
C ASP A 27 19.75 -6.25 10.42
N LYS A 28 20.63 -6.81 11.26
CA LYS A 28 22.05 -6.96 10.91
C LYS A 28 22.20 -7.94 9.76
N GLY A 29 22.89 -7.53 8.70
CA GLY A 29 23.16 -8.39 7.55
C GLY A 29 22.00 -8.51 6.56
N ALA A 30 20.88 -7.80 6.77
CA ALA A 30 19.80 -7.76 5.81
C ALA A 30 20.28 -7.19 4.47
N ALA A 31 19.79 -7.76 3.37
CA ALA A 31 20.22 -7.47 2.01
C ALA A 31 19.10 -7.73 1.01
N GLY A 32 19.28 -7.27 -0.22
CA GLY A 32 18.35 -7.37 -1.33
C GLY A 32 17.71 -6.03 -1.70
N ALA A 33 17.17 -5.96 -2.91
CA ALA A 33 16.59 -4.74 -3.46
C ALA A 33 15.48 -4.15 -2.56
N ASP A 34 14.58 -4.98 -2.02
CA ASP A 34 13.51 -4.52 -1.13
C ASP A 34 14.04 -3.88 0.16
N VAL A 35 15.17 -4.36 0.70
CA VAL A 35 15.82 -3.79 1.89
C VAL A 35 16.43 -2.43 1.58
N VAL A 36 17.09 -2.31 0.42
CA VAL A 36 17.67 -1.04 -0.05
C VAL A 36 16.58 -0.01 -0.32
N GLU A 37 15.52 -0.38 -1.05
CA GLU A 37 14.41 0.52 -1.36
C GLU A 37 13.69 0.98 -0.09
N ALA A 38 13.36 0.07 0.83
CA ALA A 38 12.74 0.44 2.11
C ALA A 38 13.64 1.36 2.95
N THR A 39 14.96 1.15 2.90
CA THR A 39 15.93 2.04 3.59
C THR A 39 15.94 3.42 2.97
N LEU A 40 16.08 3.51 1.65
CA LEU A 40 16.15 4.79 0.93
C LEU A 40 14.83 5.55 0.99
N GLN A 41 13.71 4.85 0.99
CA GLN A 41 12.39 5.43 1.19
C GLN A 41 12.30 6.13 2.55
N GLN A 42 12.67 5.44 3.65
CA GLN A 42 12.71 6.06 4.98
C GLN A 42 13.63 7.28 5.02
N LEU A 43 14.79 7.23 4.36
CA LEU A 43 15.72 8.37 4.31
C LEU A 43 15.16 9.55 3.52
N ARG A 44 14.60 9.32 2.33
CA ARG A 44 14.08 10.37 1.44
C ARG A 44 12.81 11.00 1.98
N GLU A 45 11.88 10.18 2.47
CA GLU A 45 10.60 10.66 3.01
C GLU A 45 10.74 11.34 4.38
N SER A 46 11.89 11.18 5.07
CA SER A 46 12.16 11.89 6.32
C SER A 46 12.34 13.41 6.16
N CYS A 47 12.64 13.87 4.94
CA CYS A 47 13.01 15.26 4.64
C CYS A 47 14.17 15.83 5.48
N ILE A 48 14.98 14.97 6.13
CA ILE A 48 16.16 15.39 6.89
C ILE A 48 17.33 15.69 5.95
N PHE A 49 17.47 14.86 4.91
CA PHE A 49 18.58 14.91 3.98
C PHE A 49 18.14 15.61 2.69
N PRO A 50 19.05 16.34 2.01
CA PRO A 50 18.81 16.80 0.66
C PRO A 50 18.61 15.59 -0.28
N SER A 51 17.96 15.82 -1.42
CA SER A 51 17.76 14.77 -2.42
C SER A 51 19.11 14.21 -2.91
N ASP A 52 19.21 12.89 -2.95
CA ASP A 52 20.35 12.19 -3.53
C ASP A 52 20.16 11.94 -5.04
N TYR A 53 19.03 12.32 -5.63
CA TYR A 53 18.72 12.10 -7.05
C TYR A 53 18.96 10.65 -7.51
N ILE A 54 18.49 9.68 -6.72
CA ILE A 54 18.63 8.24 -6.96
C ILE A 54 20.10 7.73 -6.80
N PHE A 55 21.05 8.60 -6.48
CA PHE A 55 22.47 8.25 -6.39
C PHE A 55 22.75 7.11 -5.40
N LEU A 56 22.21 7.14 -4.18
CA LEU A 56 22.47 6.08 -3.20
C LEU A 56 21.84 4.75 -3.61
N ARG A 57 20.76 4.76 -4.40
CA ARG A 57 20.17 3.55 -4.96
C ARG A 57 21.13 2.89 -5.95
N ARG A 58 21.73 3.71 -6.83
CA ARG A 58 22.73 3.28 -7.82
C ARG A 58 24.00 2.79 -7.12
N VAL A 59 24.51 3.53 -6.13
CA VAL A 59 25.70 3.16 -5.36
C VAL A 59 25.52 1.84 -4.62
N ALA A 60 24.37 1.59 -3.98
CA ALA A 60 24.09 0.31 -3.31
C ALA A 60 24.19 -0.89 -4.28
N TYR A 61 23.68 -0.73 -5.50
CA TYR A 61 23.78 -1.79 -6.51
C TYR A 61 25.21 -1.96 -7.03
N VAL A 62 25.87 -0.85 -7.39
CA VAL A 62 27.24 -0.87 -7.94
C VAL A 62 28.24 -1.47 -6.95
N LEU A 63 28.13 -1.14 -5.66
CA LEU A 63 29.08 -1.60 -4.65
C LEU A 63 28.85 -3.03 -4.19
N THR A 64 27.60 -3.44 -4.01
CA THR A 64 27.29 -4.67 -3.26
C THR A 64 26.15 -5.48 -3.85
N LYS A 65 25.63 -5.12 -5.03
CA LYS A 65 24.42 -5.72 -5.62
C LYS A 65 23.29 -5.74 -4.60
N ASP A 66 23.00 -4.56 -4.04
CA ASP A 66 21.99 -4.36 -2.97
C ASP A 66 22.30 -5.16 -1.69
N GLY A 67 23.58 -5.33 -1.38
CA GLY A 67 24.08 -6.09 -0.23
C GLY A 67 24.15 -7.60 -0.43
N THR A 68 23.79 -8.13 -1.61
CA THR A 68 23.80 -9.58 -1.88
C THR A 68 25.19 -10.11 -2.24
N ASP A 69 26.15 -9.24 -2.55
CA ASP A 69 27.54 -9.64 -2.74
C ASP A 69 28.09 -10.30 -1.45
N PRO A 70 28.69 -11.50 -1.53
CA PRO A 70 29.20 -12.21 -0.35
C PRO A 70 30.23 -11.43 0.48
N SER A 71 30.91 -10.45 -0.12
CA SER A 71 31.91 -9.60 0.53
C SER A 71 31.31 -8.39 1.27
N THR A 72 30.00 -8.11 1.10
CA THR A 72 29.30 -6.97 1.71
C THR A 72 29.52 -6.89 3.21
N TYR A 73 29.23 -7.99 3.92
CA TYR A 73 29.30 -8.09 5.39
C TYR A 73 30.49 -8.95 5.85
N ARG A 74 31.61 -8.87 5.13
CA ARG A 74 32.83 -9.64 5.45
C ARG A 74 33.35 -9.39 6.86
N ALA A 75 34.07 -10.36 7.40
CA ALA A 75 34.67 -10.27 8.74
C ALA A 75 35.62 -9.06 8.83
N GLY A 76 35.51 -8.30 9.93
CA GLY A 76 36.34 -7.12 10.18
C GLY A 76 35.90 -5.84 9.43
N PHE A 77 34.84 -5.89 8.62
CA PHE A 77 34.32 -4.72 7.93
C PHE A 77 32.81 -4.57 8.13
N ASP A 78 32.38 -3.46 8.74
CA ASP A 78 31.01 -3.27 9.22
C ASP A 78 30.26 -2.18 8.44
N GLY A 79 30.86 -1.64 7.38
CA GLY A 79 30.36 -0.50 6.58
C GLY A 79 29.02 -0.70 5.85
N GLY A 80 28.43 -1.89 5.93
CA GLY A 80 27.10 -2.22 5.40
C GLY A 80 26.99 -2.14 3.88
N ILE A 81 25.77 -1.98 3.38
CA ILE A 81 25.44 -2.02 1.94
C ILE A 81 26.22 -0.95 1.15
N TRP A 82 26.39 0.24 1.72
CA TRP A 82 27.09 1.37 1.09
C TRP A 82 28.60 1.37 1.30
N GLN A 83 29.16 0.32 1.93
CA GLN A 83 30.60 0.12 2.12
C GLN A 83 31.33 1.34 2.71
N ILE A 84 30.69 2.05 3.65
CA ILE A 84 31.31 3.15 4.38
C ILE A 84 32.57 2.61 5.07
N ASN A 85 33.70 3.32 5.01
CA ASN A 85 34.91 2.88 5.70
C ASN A 85 34.99 3.46 7.13
N GLN A 86 35.87 2.90 7.95
CA GLN A 86 35.96 3.27 9.37
C GLN A 86 36.38 4.74 9.57
N THR A 87 37.18 5.29 8.66
CA THR A 87 37.58 6.71 8.66
C THR A 87 36.39 7.62 8.41
N GLU A 88 35.59 7.35 7.37
CA GLU A 88 34.37 8.11 7.07
C GLU A 88 33.34 8.01 8.19
N PHE A 89 33.18 6.83 8.77
CA PHE A 89 32.31 6.67 9.94
C PHE A 89 32.81 7.50 11.13
N ALA A 90 34.11 7.51 11.43
CA ALA A 90 34.67 8.33 12.50
C ALA A 90 34.47 9.83 12.23
N LEU A 91 34.67 10.28 10.99
CA LEU A 91 34.40 11.67 10.58
C LEU A 91 32.91 12.02 10.75
N SER A 92 32.00 11.08 10.51
CA SER A 92 30.56 11.27 10.76
C SER A 92 30.21 11.62 12.22
N LYS A 93 31.12 11.36 13.16
CA LYS A 93 30.98 11.64 14.60
C LYS A 93 31.66 12.91 15.06
N THR A 94 32.65 13.42 14.32
CA THR A 94 33.52 14.52 14.77
C THR A 94 33.36 15.79 13.95
N SER A 95 32.84 15.71 12.72
CA SER A 95 32.63 16.88 11.87
C SER A 95 31.49 17.75 12.38
N GLY A 96 31.83 18.98 12.80
CA GLY A 96 30.87 19.95 13.36
C GLY A 96 29.71 20.28 12.42
N ASP A 97 29.98 20.43 11.12
CA ASP A 97 28.98 20.86 10.12
C ASP A 97 27.81 19.87 9.93
N ILE A 98 28.03 18.58 10.21
CA ILE A 98 27.01 17.54 10.10
C ILE A 98 26.38 17.16 11.44
N SER A 99 26.92 17.65 12.57
CA SER A 99 26.34 17.40 13.91
C SER A 99 24.90 17.94 14.04
N LYS A 100 24.55 18.97 13.26
CA LYS A 100 23.19 19.53 13.16
C LYS A 100 22.13 18.50 12.73
N TYR A 101 22.52 17.43 12.04
CA TYR A 101 21.60 16.38 11.60
C TYR A 101 21.29 15.34 12.68
N TRP A 102 22.06 15.27 13.79
CA TRP A 102 21.87 14.22 14.80
C TRP A 102 20.53 14.32 15.54
N GLY A 103 20.10 15.54 15.88
CA GLY A 103 18.77 15.79 16.47
C GLY A 103 17.63 15.35 15.55
N PRO A 104 17.59 15.81 14.29
CA PRO A 104 16.65 15.34 13.28
C PRO A 104 16.66 13.80 13.09
N ILE A 105 17.84 13.18 12.97
CA ILE A 105 17.98 11.71 12.85
C ILE A 105 17.35 10.99 14.05
N LYS A 106 17.62 11.48 15.27
CA LYS A 106 17.02 10.92 16.49
C LYS A 106 15.51 11.06 16.49
N SER A 107 14.99 12.21 16.05
CA SER A 107 13.55 12.49 15.98
C SER A 107 12.84 11.61 14.97
N ALA A 108 13.40 11.41 13.77
CA ALA A 108 12.73 10.65 12.72
C ALA A 108 12.90 9.13 12.86
N PHE A 109 14.08 8.67 13.29
CA PHE A 109 14.42 7.24 13.27
C PHE A 109 14.56 6.59 14.65
N GLY A 110 14.55 7.39 15.73
CA GLY A 110 14.85 6.92 17.07
C GLY A 110 16.32 6.51 17.26
N ILE A 111 17.22 6.97 16.40
CA ILE A 111 18.64 6.60 16.40
C ILE A 111 19.45 7.77 16.95
N ASP A 112 20.05 7.59 18.13
CA ASP A 112 21.00 8.56 18.66
C ASP A 112 22.36 8.40 17.95
N TRP A 113 22.61 9.23 16.94
CA TRP A 113 23.81 9.08 16.12
C TRP A 113 25.10 9.18 16.94
N ALA A 114 25.14 9.92 18.05
CA ALA A 114 26.34 10.03 18.86
C ALA A 114 26.74 8.68 19.52
N THR A 115 25.77 7.79 19.78
CA THR A 115 26.02 6.50 20.46
C THR A 115 26.22 5.33 19.49
N VAL A 116 25.87 5.50 18.22
CA VAL A 116 26.01 4.47 17.18
C VAL A 116 27.47 4.01 17.08
N GLN A 117 27.68 2.70 17.10
CA GLN A 117 28.98 2.06 17.00
C GLN A 117 29.27 1.63 15.56
N TRP A 118 30.55 1.37 15.25
CA TRP A 118 30.96 0.89 13.93
C TRP A 118 30.20 -0.38 13.52
N SER A 119 29.97 -1.30 14.47
CA SER A 119 29.25 -2.54 14.22
C SER A 119 27.76 -2.40 13.93
N ASP A 120 27.17 -1.25 14.20
CA ASP A 120 25.77 -0.99 13.90
C ASP A 120 25.54 -0.71 12.41
N LEU A 121 26.57 -0.31 11.66
CA LEU A 121 26.48 -0.10 10.21
C LEU A 121 26.19 -1.38 9.43
N ARG A 122 26.32 -2.56 10.07
CA ARG A 122 25.79 -3.82 9.50
C ARG A 122 24.27 -3.83 9.33
N ARG A 123 23.55 -2.86 9.90
CA ARG A 123 22.11 -2.65 9.68
C ARG A 123 21.92 -1.67 8.50
N PRO A 124 21.09 -2.00 7.50
CA PRO A 124 20.88 -1.16 6.31
C PRO A 124 20.57 0.32 6.62
N LEU A 125 19.62 0.60 7.51
CA LEU A 125 19.25 1.98 7.86
C LEU A 125 20.44 2.77 8.45
N TYR A 126 21.29 2.12 9.23
CA TYR A 126 22.44 2.76 9.85
C TYR A 126 23.55 3.06 8.83
N SER A 127 23.86 2.10 7.95
CA SER A 127 24.81 2.35 6.85
C SER A 127 24.26 3.36 5.83
N GLY A 128 22.95 3.39 5.59
CA GLY A 128 22.30 4.40 4.75
C GLY A 128 22.38 5.81 5.33
N ILE A 129 22.15 5.98 6.63
CA ILE A 129 22.37 7.27 7.32
C ILE A 129 23.85 7.67 7.23
N ALA A 130 24.78 6.72 7.46
CA ALA A 130 26.21 7.01 7.33
C ALA A 130 26.58 7.44 5.90
N ALA A 131 25.98 6.84 4.87
CA ALA A 131 26.16 7.23 3.47
C ALA A 131 25.65 8.65 3.21
N MET A 132 24.45 9.00 3.70
CA MET A 132 23.91 10.36 3.59
C MET A 132 24.80 11.40 4.29
N LEU A 133 25.28 11.11 5.50
CA LEU A 133 26.22 12.00 6.21
C LEU A 133 27.55 12.15 5.49
N THR A 134 28.02 11.09 4.83
CA THR A 134 29.22 11.14 3.98
C THR A 134 29.00 12.03 2.76
N LEU A 135 27.85 11.91 2.08
CA LEU A 135 27.48 12.80 0.96
C LEU A 135 27.47 14.27 1.39
N LEU A 136 26.84 14.56 2.54
CA LEU A 136 26.80 15.90 3.10
C LEU A 136 28.20 16.47 3.36
N ARG A 137 29.11 15.66 3.91
CA ARG A 137 30.50 16.05 4.17
C ARG A 137 31.29 16.31 2.88
N VAL A 138 31.09 15.48 1.86
CA VAL A 138 31.85 15.51 0.61
C VAL A 138 31.39 16.62 -0.33
N SER A 139 30.09 16.87 -0.44
CA SER A 139 29.53 17.80 -1.44
C SER A 139 28.64 18.89 -0.86
N GLY A 140 28.51 18.99 0.46
CA GLY A 140 27.52 19.86 1.09
C GLY A 140 26.07 19.44 0.79
N GLY A 141 25.86 18.22 0.30
CA GLY A 141 24.57 17.74 -0.19
C GLY A 141 24.31 18.01 -1.69
N ASN A 142 25.25 18.62 -2.40
CA ASN A 142 25.11 18.90 -3.83
C ASN A 142 25.51 17.69 -4.67
N VAL A 143 24.59 16.72 -4.79
CA VAL A 143 24.77 15.58 -5.72
C VAL A 143 24.33 16.01 -7.12
N PRO A 144 25.07 15.68 -8.19
CA PRO A 144 24.59 15.96 -9.54
C PRO A 144 23.31 15.19 -9.87
N ARG A 145 22.40 15.80 -10.64
CA ARG A 145 21.14 15.16 -11.06
C ARG A 145 21.34 14.18 -12.22
N ALA A 146 22.03 14.62 -13.28
CA ALA A 146 22.27 13.82 -14.49
C ALA A 146 23.16 12.60 -14.22
N LEU A 147 22.81 11.45 -14.81
CA LEU A 147 23.47 10.17 -14.59
C LEU A 147 24.98 10.21 -14.91
N GLU A 148 25.37 10.82 -16.02
CA GLU A 148 26.77 10.94 -16.45
C GLU A 148 27.57 11.79 -15.46
N ARG A 149 26.96 12.84 -14.91
CA ARG A 149 27.59 13.68 -13.88
C ARG A 149 27.68 12.95 -12.55
N GLN A 150 26.70 12.11 -12.20
CA GLN A 150 26.78 11.23 -11.03
C GLN A 150 27.92 10.21 -11.17
N ALA A 151 28.12 9.64 -12.35
CA ALA A 151 29.22 8.71 -12.61
C ALA A 151 30.59 9.38 -12.42
N ALA A 152 30.76 10.61 -12.94
CA ALA A 152 31.97 11.40 -12.70
C ALA A 152 32.14 11.76 -11.21
N PHE A 153 31.05 12.14 -10.54
CA PHE A 153 31.04 12.43 -9.11
C PHE A 153 31.43 11.22 -8.26
N TRP A 154 30.91 10.03 -8.60
CA TRP A 154 31.26 8.75 -7.99
C TRP A 154 32.77 8.48 -8.08
N GLN A 155 33.34 8.56 -9.27
CA GLN A 155 34.76 8.35 -9.51
C GLN A 155 35.62 9.37 -8.74
N ASN A 156 35.26 10.65 -8.80
CA ASN A 156 36.10 11.72 -8.25
C ASN A 156 36.08 11.81 -6.71
N ASN A 157 35.05 11.25 -6.06
CA ASN A 157 34.87 11.44 -4.62
C ASN A 157 34.88 10.14 -3.81
N PHE A 158 34.46 9.01 -4.38
CA PHE A 158 34.27 7.76 -3.66
C PHE A 158 35.15 6.62 -4.17
N ASN A 159 35.48 6.63 -5.46
CA ASN A 159 36.28 5.57 -6.09
C ASN A 159 37.48 6.13 -6.89
N THR A 160 38.24 7.02 -6.24
CA THR A 160 39.34 7.79 -6.86
C THR A 160 40.51 6.94 -7.35
N GLY A 161 40.68 5.75 -6.79
CA GLY A 161 41.74 4.81 -7.18
C GLY A 161 41.44 4.00 -8.44
N ASN A 162 40.20 4.02 -8.96
CA ASN A 162 39.81 3.26 -10.14
C ASN A 162 39.51 4.20 -11.33
N PRO A 163 40.38 4.25 -12.36
CA PRO A 163 40.18 5.11 -13.53
C PRO A 163 38.98 4.70 -14.40
N ARG A 164 38.38 3.52 -14.18
CA ARG A 164 37.19 3.02 -14.89
C ARG A 164 35.90 3.15 -14.07
N ALA A 165 35.95 3.70 -12.86
CA ALA A 165 34.80 3.72 -11.96
C ALA A 165 33.56 4.41 -12.54
N ALA A 166 33.71 5.50 -13.29
CA ALA A 166 32.56 6.16 -13.93
C ALA A 166 31.94 5.29 -15.02
N PHE A 167 32.76 4.61 -15.83
CA PHE A 167 32.27 3.70 -16.88
C PHE A 167 31.53 2.50 -16.27
N GLU A 168 32.09 1.87 -15.24
CA GLU A 168 31.46 0.77 -14.51
C GLU A 168 30.14 1.20 -13.89
N PHE A 169 30.10 2.38 -13.25
CA PHE A 169 28.88 2.94 -12.68
C PHE A 169 27.78 3.09 -13.74
N LEU A 170 28.10 3.66 -14.91
CA LEU A 170 27.14 3.80 -16.01
C LEU A 170 26.66 2.43 -16.52
N SER A 171 27.58 1.49 -16.75
CA SER A 171 27.23 0.16 -17.26
C SER A 171 26.32 -0.62 -16.33
N GLU A 172 26.53 -0.50 -15.02
CA GLU A 172 25.79 -1.26 -14.00
C GLU A 172 24.43 -0.63 -13.65
N THR A 173 24.24 0.67 -13.91
CA THR A 173 23.04 1.40 -13.48
C THR A 173 21.99 1.57 -14.58
N GLN A 174 22.34 1.34 -15.85
CA GLN A 174 21.44 1.49 -17.00
C GLN A 174 20.08 0.76 -16.85
N ASN A 175 20.06 -0.40 -16.20
CA ASN A 175 18.84 -1.20 -16.04
C ASN A 175 18.07 -0.92 -14.75
N LEU A 176 18.66 -0.21 -13.78
CA LEU A 176 17.96 0.14 -12.53
C LEU A 176 16.89 1.20 -12.77
N ASP A 177 17.15 2.10 -13.72
CA ASP A 177 16.29 3.25 -13.99
C ASP A 177 15.11 2.91 -14.95
N SER A 178 15.06 1.70 -15.51
CA SER A 178 14.13 1.34 -16.59
C SER A 178 12.79 0.77 -16.11
N THR A 179 12.74 0.15 -14.93
CA THR A 179 11.55 -0.57 -14.43
C THR A 179 10.59 0.35 -13.66
N CYS A 180 9.34 0.43 -14.12
CA CYS A 180 8.26 1.17 -13.47
C CYS A 180 7.43 0.21 -12.61
N THR A 181 7.09 0.58 -11.37
CA THR A 181 6.20 -0.24 -10.53
C THR A 181 4.75 -0.19 -11.00
N THR A 182 4.24 0.97 -11.40
CA THR A 182 2.90 1.10 -11.99
C THR A 182 2.95 1.50 -13.46
N ASN A 183 2.46 0.62 -14.34
CA ASN A 183 2.26 0.96 -15.75
C ASN A 183 0.85 1.48 -16.06
N ILE A 184 -0.07 1.45 -15.09
CA ILE A 184 -1.42 1.99 -15.20
C ILE A 184 -1.43 3.37 -14.55
N LEU A 185 -1.16 4.40 -15.35
CA LEU A 185 -0.90 5.77 -14.91
C LEU A 185 -1.66 6.77 -15.78
N ASP A 186 -2.31 7.74 -15.15
CA ASP A 186 -2.82 8.95 -15.81
C ASP A 186 -1.97 10.14 -15.35
N MET A 187 -1.22 10.74 -16.28
CA MET A 187 -0.28 11.82 -16.00
C MET A 187 -0.69 13.11 -16.72
N ALA A 188 -0.97 14.18 -15.98
CA ALA A 188 -1.26 15.48 -16.55
C ALA A 188 -0.10 16.45 -16.34
N PHE A 189 0.32 17.12 -17.41
CA PHE A 189 1.19 18.30 -17.30
C PHE A 189 0.33 19.56 -17.26
N ILE A 190 0.56 20.41 -16.26
CA ILE A 190 -0.10 21.69 -16.06
C ILE A 190 0.99 22.77 -16.10
N VAL A 191 1.15 23.41 -17.24
CA VAL A 191 2.33 24.21 -17.57
C VAL A 191 1.98 25.70 -17.63
N ASP A 192 2.72 26.51 -16.88
CA ASP A 192 2.62 27.96 -16.93
C ASP A 192 2.99 28.49 -18.33
N SER A 193 2.18 29.43 -18.81
CA SER A 193 2.33 30.11 -20.09
C SER A 193 2.04 31.61 -19.91
N SER A 194 2.31 32.14 -18.72
CA SER A 194 2.17 33.55 -18.37
C SER A 194 3.14 34.46 -19.13
N THR A 195 2.94 35.76 -19.01
CA THR A 195 3.80 36.77 -19.64
C THR A 195 5.22 36.81 -19.06
N SER A 196 5.43 36.41 -17.80
CA SER A 196 6.78 36.39 -17.19
C SER A 196 7.70 35.34 -17.81
N LEU A 197 7.12 34.25 -18.34
CA LEU A 197 7.87 33.19 -18.98
C LEU A 197 8.33 33.62 -20.38
N SER A 198 9.61 33.42 -20.71
CA SER A 198 10.08 33.69 -22.08
C SER A 198 9.55 32.64 -23.08
N PRO A 199 9.41 32.94 -24.37
CA PRO A 199 9.08 31.92 -25.37
C PRO A 199 10.06 30.74 -25.39
N GLU A 200 11.35 31.00 -25.19
CA GLU A 200 12.39 29.96 -25.15
C GLU A 200 12.23 29.05 -23.93
N ASP A 201 11.91 29.61 -22.76
CA ASP A 201 11.69 28.83 -21.55
C ASP A 201 10.39 28.02 -21.60
N PHE A 202 9.35 28.54 -22.25
CA PHE A 202 8.16 27.76 -22.55
C PHE A 202 8.45 26.59 -23.50
N GLU A 203 9.30 26.77 -24.51
CA GLU A 203 9.75 25.65 -25.36
C GLU A 203 10.49 24.59 -24.54
N ARG A 204 11.36 25.00 -23.58
CA ARG A 204 12.02 24.06 -22.66
C ARG A 204 11.02 23.31 -21.78
N ALA A 205 9.99 23.98 -21.28
CA ALA A 205 8.94 23.37 -20.46
C ALA A 205 8.17 22.29 -21.24
N LYS A 206 7.77 22.59 -22.49
CA LYS A 206 7.12 21.63 -23.38
C LYS A 206 8.05 20.47 -23.75
N GLN A 207 9.31 20.77 -24.07
CA GLN A 207 10.30 19.73 -24.37
C GLN A 207 10.48 18.78 -23.20
N PHE A 208 10.57 19.31 -21.97
CA PHE A 208 10.62 18.49 -20.77
C PHE A 208 9.39 17.58 -20.62
N ALA A 209 8.18 18.12 -20.79
CA ALA A 209 6.95 17.33 -20.74
C ALA A 209 6.92 16.22 -21.81
N ALA A 210 7.36 16.54 -23.03
CA ALA A 210 7.50 15.57 -24.11
C ALA A 210 8.56 14.50 -23.79
N ASP A 211 9.71 14.87 -23.23
CA ASP A 211 10.78 13.93 -22.91
C ASP A 211 10.42 13.01 -21.74
N VAL A 212 9.76 13.52 -20.70
CA VAL A 212 9.20 12.69 -19.61
C VAL A 212 8.16 11.73 -20.18
N THR A 213 7.26 12.21 -21.05
CA THR A 213 6.30 11.34 -21.75
C THR A 213 7.01 10.23 -22.54
N GLY A 214 8.15 10.55 -23.18
CA GLY A 214 8.98 9.60 -23.91
C GLY A 214 9.56 8.46 -23.06
N GLN A 215 9.56 8.59 -21.73
CA GLN A 215 9.98 7.53 -20.80
C GLN A 215 8.88 6.48 -20.53
N PHE A 216 7.68 6.71 -21.05
CA PHE A 216 6.51 5.88 -20.82
C PHE A 216 5.96 5.29 -22.12
N GLN A 217 5.39 4.09 -22.00
CA GLN A 217 4.60 3.49 -23.07
C GLN A 217 3.16 4.01 -22.97
N VAL A 218 2.84 5.06 -23.72
CA VAL A 218 1.49 5.61 -23.81
C VAL A 218 0.62 4.65 -24.60
N ASP A 219 -0.46 4.20 -23.98
CA ASP A 219 -1.45 3.27 -24.52
C ASP A 219 -2.75 3.39 -23.68
N PRO A 220 -3.96 3.18 -24.26
CA PRO A 220 -5.22 3.29 -23.52
C PRO A 220 -5.31 2.44 -22.26
N ASN A 221 -4.59 1.32 -22.17
CA ASN A 221 -4.60 0.42 -21.00
C ASN A 221 -3.42 0.66 -20.05
N ASN A 222 -2.35 1.33 -20.51
CA ASN A 222 -1.16 1.60 -19.71
C ASN A 222 -1.12 3.07 -19.27
N VAL A 223 -0.30 3.90 -19.91
CA VAL A 223 -0.11 5.31 -19.54
C VAL A 223 -0.99 6.19 -20.42
N ARG A 224 -1.77 7.09 -19.82
CA ARG A 224 -2.52 8.14 -20.51
C ARG A 224 -1.97 9.50 -20.10
N VAL A 225 -1.89 10.43 -21.05
CA VAL A 225 -1.32 11.76 -20.81
C VAL A 225 -2.31 12.85 -21.18
N ALA A 226 -2.38 13.88 -20.35
CA ALA A 226 -3.09 15.12 -20.66
C ALA A 226 -2.13 16.32 -20.59
N PHE A 227 -2.45 17.38 -21.33
CA PHE A 227 -1.64 18.59 -21.36
C PHE A 227 -2.51 19.84 -21.30
N VAL A 228 -2.27 20.64 -20.27
CA VAL A 228 -2.97 21.89 -19.97
C VAL A 228 -1.93 22.98 -19.80
N THR A 229 -2.22 24.16 -20.34
CA THR A 229 -1.47 25.37 -20.01
C THR A 229 -2.34 26.37 -19.27
N TYR A 230 -1.71 27.33 -18.59
CA TYR A 230 -2.44 28.42 -17.97
C TYR A 230 -1.70 29.75 -18.04
N SER A 231 -2.49 30.82 -18.06
CA SER A 231 -2.06 32.22 -17.94
C SER A 231 -3.17 33.02 -17.24
N SER A 232 -3.92 33.90 -17.90
CA SER A 232 -5.15 34.54 -17.36
C SER A 232 -6.40 33.62 -17.36
N GLY A 233 -6.16 32.32 -17.30
CA GLY A 233 -7.14 31.26 -17.57
C GLY A 233 -6.41 29.96 -17.91
N TYR A 234 -7.15 28.89 -18.21
CA TYR A 234 -6.56 27.62 -18.63
C TYR A 234 -6.89 27.31 -20.09
N THR A 235 -5.98 26.64 -20.79
CA THR A 235 -6.22 26.02 -22.09
C THR A 235 -5.89 24.55 -22.01
N ALA A 236 -6.91 23.70 -22.11
CA ALA A 236 -6.74 22.25 -22.21
C ALA A 236 -6.54 21.87 -23.67
N TYR A 237 -5.31 21.49 -24.05
CA TYR A 237 -5.01 21.11 -25.43
C TYR A 237 -5.52 19.71 -25.74
N PHE A 238 -5.38 18.80 -24.79
CA PHE A 238 -5.96 17.47 -24.86
C PHE A 238 -6.09 16.84 -23.48
N ASP A 239 -7.12 16.01 -23.34
CA ASP A 239 -7.38 15.18 -22.16
C ASP A 239 -6.77 13.78 -22.30
N PHE A 240 -7.07 12.88 -21.36
CA PHE A 240 -6.52 11.52 -21.31
C PHE A 240 -7.03 10.59 -22.42
N GLN A 241 -8.04 10.98 -23.20
CA GLN A 241 -8.62 10.13 -24.26
C GLN A 241 -8.10 10.46 -25.65
N ARG A 242 -7.53 11.66 -25.84
CA ARG A 242 -7.29 12.20 -27.18
C ARG A 242 -6.24 11.44 -27.99
N TYR A 243 -5.17 11.00 -27.34
CA TYR A 243 -3.99 10.38 -27.96
C TYR A 243 -3.69 9.04 -27.30
N THR A 244 -3.24 8.09 -28.10
CA THR A 244 -3.06 6.69 -27.68
C THR A 244 -1.64 6.17 -27.93
N THR A 245 -0.72 7.01 -28.42
CA THR A 245 0.67 6.63 -28.67
C THR A 245 1.63 7.69 -28.12
N THR A 246 2.84 7.27 -27.73
CA THR A 246 3.85 8.18 -27.15
C THR A 246 4.24 9.26 -28.16
N SER A 247 4.43 8.89 -29.43
CA SER A 247 4.83 9.83 -30.49
C SER A 247 3.77 10.90 -30.77
N ASP A 248 2.48 10.54 -30.76
CA ASP A 248 1.40 11.51 -30.99
C ASP A 248 1.30 12.51 -29.85
N VAL A 249 1.41 12.04 -28.59
CA VAL A 249 1.42 12.93 -27.42
C VAL A 249 2.62 13.87 -27.48
N GLN A 250 3.83 13.36 -27.72
CA GLN A 250 5.03 14.21 -27.82
C GLN A 250 4.89 15.27 -28.90
N SER A 251 4.43 14.89 -30.10
CA SER A 251 4.21 15.81 -31.21
C SER A 251 3.15 16.87 -30.88
N ALA A 252 2.06 16.47 -30.21
CA ALA A 252 1.00 17.37 -29.78
C ALA A 252 1.48 18.37 -28.74
N ILE A 253 2.26 17.93 -27.74
CA ILE A 253 2.88 18.81 -26.74
C ILE A 253 3.78 19.83 -27.44
N LEU A 254 4.69 19.39 -28.29
CA LEU A 254 5.67 20.29 -28.95
C LEU A 254 5.00 21.32 -29.87
N ALA A 255 3.85 21.00 -30.46
CA ALA A 255 3.08 21.90 -31.32
C ALA A 255 2.34 23.04 -30.58
N VAL A 256 2.20 22.95 -29.25
CA VAL A 256 1.51 23.96 -28.44
C VAL A 256 2.22 25.30 -28.54
N ARG A 257 1.48 26.39 -28.77
CA ARG A 257 2.04 27.74 -28.80
C ARG A 257 1.90 28.42 -27.44
N LYS A 258 2.91 29.20 -27.07
CA LYS A 258 2.87 30.04 -25.87
C LYS A 258 1.69 31.00 -25.93
N THR A 259 0.99 31.13 -24.81
CA THR A 259 0.03 32.21 -24.57
C THR A 259 0.70 33.32 -23.78
N GLU A 260 -0.02 34.41 -23.53
CA GLU A 260 0.43 35.49 -22.66
C GLU A 260 -0.74 35.87 -21.73
N GLY A 261 -0.43 36.44 -20.58
CA GLY A 261 -1.42 36.78 -19.56
C GLY A 261 -0.82 36.72 -18.14
N GLY A 262 -1.72 36.70 -17.16
CA GLY A 262 -1.41 36.52 -15.74
C GLY A 262 -0.99 35.10 -15.39
N THR A 263 -1.04 34.76 -14.11
CA THR A 263 -0.60 33.46 -13.56
C THR A 263 -1.73 32.87 -12.70
N ASP A 264 -2.86 32.58 -13.34
CA ASP A 264 -4.06 32.04 -12.68
C ASP A 264 -3.95 30.52 -12.43
N THR A 265 -2.90 30.08 -11.72
CA THR A 265 -2.68 28.68 -11.34
C THR A 265 -3.92 28.07 -10.70
N HIS A 266 -4.62 28.83 -9.86
CA HIS A 266 -5.86 28.40 -9.21
C HIS A 266 -6.96 27.95 -10.20
N LEU A 267 -7.10 28.59 -11.37
CA LEU A 267 -8.09 28.20 -12.40
C LEU A 267 -7.69 26.89 -13.08
N ALA A 268 -6.41 26.70 -13.35
CA ALA A 268 -5.89 25.45 -13.91
C ALA A 268 -6.10 24.28 -12.94
N LEU A 269 -5.86 24.51 -11.65
CA LEU A 269 -6.09 23.51 -10.60
C LEU A 269 -7.59 23.20 -10.43
N LYS A 270 -8.46 24.21 -10.52
CA LYS A 270 -9.91 24.02 -10.50
C LYS A 270 -10.40 23.19 -11.67
N TYR A 271 -9.87 23.44 -12.87
CA TYR A 271 -10.15 22.62 -14.05
C TYR A 271 -9.64 21.19 -13.86
N ALA A 272 -8.41 21.04 -13.35
CA ALA A 272 -7.82 19.74 -13.10
C ALA A 272 -8.66 18.92 -12.12
N SER A 273 -9.10 19.53 -11.01
CA SER A 273 -9.92 18.87 -10.00
C SER A 273 -11.31 18.53 -10.53
N ASN A 274 -12.01 19.47 -11.15
CA ASN A 274 -13.43 19.27 -11.47
C ASN A 274 -13.68 18.57 -12.80
N ILE A 275 -12.72 18.61 -13.74
CA ILE A 275 -12.94 18.16 -15.12
C ILE A 275 -11.86 17.17 -15.55
N LEU A 276 -10.58 17.54 -15.47
CA LEU A 276 -9.51 16.73 -16.09
C LEU A 276 -9.37 15.33 -15.48
N PHE A 277 -9.29 15.24 -14.15
CA PHE A 277 -9.16 13.97 -13.44
C PHE A 277 -10.52 13.31 -13.20
N THR A 278 -11.39 13.30 -14.21
CA THR A 278 -12.69 12.61 -14.18
C THR A 278 -12.77 11.56 -15.26
N SER A 279 -13.69 10.60 -15.12
CA SER A 279 -13.95 9.59 -16.14
C SER A 279 -14.40 10.19 -17.48
N GLN A 280 -15.09 11.34 -17.45
CA GLN A 280 -15.51 12.06 -18.65
C GLN A 280 -14.31 12.52 -19.49
N ALA A 281 -13.25 13.00 -18.85
CA ALA A 281 -11.99 13.37 -19.50
C ALA A 281 -11.02 12.18 -19.67
N GLY A 282 -11.46 10.95 -19.40
CA GLY A 282 -10.68 9.73 -19.60
C GLY A 282 -9.77 9.31 -18.46
N SER A 283 -9.83 9.99 -17.31
CA SER A 283 -9.08 9.54 -16.15
C SER A 283 -9.72 8.28 -15.54
N ARG A 284 -8.90 7.31 -15.19
CA ARG A 284 -9.26 5.98 -14.69
C ARG A 284 -9.14 5.94 -13.17
N PRO A 285 -10.21 5.55 -12.45
CA PRO A 285 -10.13 5.28 -11.01
C PRO A 285 -9.15 4.15 -10.65
N SER A 286 -8.90 3.21 -11.58
CA SER A 286 -7.94 2.11 -11.43
C SER A 286 -6.49 2.49 -11.76
N ALA A 287 -6.21 3.75 -12.12
CA ALA A 287 -4.86 4.22 -12.42
C ALA A 287 -4.29 5.03 -11.26
N ALA A 288 -2.96 5.01 -11.13
CA ALA A 288 -2.28 6.06 -10.39
C ALA A 288 -2.52 7.38 -11.13
N ARG A 289 -2.85 8.45 -10.41
CA ARG A 289 -3.16 9.75 -11.03
C ARG A 289 -2.14 10.76 -10.57
N VAL A 290 -1.45 11.38 -11.52
CA VAL A 290 -0.32 12.29 -11.28
C VAL A 290 -0.56 13.61 -11.99
N ALA A 291 -0.40 14.71 -11.27
CA ALA A 291 -0.35 16.06 -11.82
C ALA A 291 1.08 16.61 -11.66
N ILE A 292 1.69 17.07 -12.77
CA ILE A 292 3.01 17.72 -12.78
C ILE A 292 2.78 19.18 -13.13
N ILE A 293 2.99 20.06 -12.16
CA ILE A 293 2.83 21.50 -12.31
C ILE A 293 4.20 22.11 -12.57
N ILE A 294 4.32 22.93 -13.61
CA ILE A 294 5.54 23.69 -13.92
C ILE A 294 5.18 25.17 -13.87
N THR A 295 5.85 25.96 -13.04
CA THR A 295 5.60 27.41 -12.90
C THR A 295 6.88 28.20 -12.66
N ASP A 296 6.90 29.44 -13.16
CA ASP A 296 7.98 30.40 -12.94
C ASP A 296 7.64 31.45 -11.87
N GLY A 297 6.42 31.43 -11.33
CA GLY A 297 5.90 32.54 -10.53
C GLY A 297 4.91 32.14 -9.44
N ARG A 298 4.20 33.16 -8.96
CA ARG A 298 3.18 33.04 -7.90
C ARG A 298 1.81 33.02 -8.54
N SER A 299 0.88 32.29 -7.97
CA SER A 299 -0.50 32.38 -8.38
C SER A 299 -1.10 33.72 -7.99
N ASP A 300 -1.87 34.32 -8.90
CA ASP A 300 -2.64 35.54 -8.65
C ASP A 300 -3.69 35.35 -7.52
N ASN A 301 -4.06 34.11 -7.21
CA ASN A 301 -4.92 33.77 -6.07
C ASN A 301 -4.44 32.50 -5.35
N LYS A 302 -3.51 32.69 -4.40
CA LYS A 302 -2.90 31.63 -3.60
C LYS A 302 -3.89 30.83 -2.75
N ILE A 303 -4.97 31.46 -2.26
CA ILE A 303 -5.96 30.80 -1.39
C ILE A 303 -6.74 29.75 -2.18
N ASP A 304 -7.24 30.13 -3.36
CA ASP A 304 -7.95 29.19 -4.22
C ASP A 304 -7.01 28.14 -4.82
N ALA A 305 -5.75 28.48 -5.09
CA ALA A 305 -4.74 27.51 -5.53
C ALA A 305 -4.50 26.43 -4.46
N LEU A 306 -4.36 26.82 -3.19
CA LEU A 306 -4.27 25.88 -2.06
C LEU A 306 -5.52 25.02 -1.94
N LYS A 307 -6.72 25.61 -2.01
CA LYS A 307 -7.97 24.86 -1.92
C LYS A 307 -8.08 23.82 -3.05
N ASN A 308 -7.87 24.24 -4.30
CA ASN A 308 -8.04 23.36 -5.46
C ASN A 308 -6.96 22.27 -5.54
N SER A 309 -5.74 22.56 -5.08
CA SER A 309 -4.70 21.52 -4.94
C SER A 309 -5.02 20.54 -3.82
N GLN A 310 -5.62 20.99 -2.70
CA GLN A 310 -6.11 20.08 -1.66
C GLN A 310 -7.22 19.16 -2.19
N GLU A 311 -8.15 19.68 -2.98
CA GLU A 311 -9.18 18.85 -3.64
C GLU A 311 -8.58 17.77 -4.55
N LEU A 312 -7.49 18.06 -5.26
CA LEU A 312 -6.76 17.04 -6.04
C LEU A 312 -6.18 15.97 -5.13
N LYS A 313 -5.49 16.38 -4.06
CA LYS A 313 -4.84 15.47 -3.09
C LYS A 313 -5.87 14.58 -2.39
N ASP A 314 -7.00 15.13 -1.95
CA ASP A 314 -8.08 14.38 -1.29
C ASP A 314 -8.72 13.34 -2.21
N ARG A 315 -8.71 13.61 -3.53
CA ARG A 315 -9.17 12.67 -4.56
C ARG A 315 -8.12 11.64 -4.96
N GLY A 316 -6.97 11.59 -4.28
CA GLY A 316 -5.91 10.62 -4.53
C GLY A 316 -5.03 10.93 -5.74
N ILE A 317 -4.99 12.20 -6.19
CA ILE A 317 -4.04 12.64 -7.21
C ILE A 317 -2.73 13.03 -6.52
N THR A 318 -1.62 12.47 -6.98
CA THR A 318 -0.26 12.86 -6.55
C THR A 318 0.15 14.12 -7.31
N VAL A 319 0.49 15.18 -6.60
CA VAL A 319 0.85 16.48 -7.19
C VAL A 319 2.34 16.74 -7.02
N PHE A 320 3.06 16.79 -8.14
CA PHE A 320 4.45 17.25 -8.23
C PHE A 320 4.47 18.71 -8.68
N VAL A 321 5.33 19.52 -8.07
CA VAL A 321 5.46 20.94 -8.38
C VAL A 321 6.91 21.27 -8.70
N ILE A 322 7.14 21.82 -9.88
CA ILE A 322 8.45 22.29 -10.34
C ILE A 322 8.38 23.81 -10.45
N GLY A 323 9.02 24.47 -9.49
CA GLY A 323 9.20 25.92 -9.49
C GLY A 323 10.52 26.29 -10.17
N VAL A 324 10.51 27.27 -11.07
CA VAL A 324 11.70 27.68 -11.82
C VAL A 324 11.95 29.18 -11.67
N GLY A 325 13.19 29.57 -11.39
CA GLY A 325 13.59 30.98 -11.30
C GLY A 325 13.37 31.58 -9.90
N SER A 326 13.48 32.91 -9.81
CA SER A 326 13.52 33.62 -8.53
C SER A 326 12.18 34.17 -8.05
N LEU A 327 11.13 34.10 -8.88
CA LEU A 327 9.81 34.63 -8.53
C LEU A 327 8.95 33.62 -7.75
N VAL A 328 9.31 32.33 -7.81
CA VAL A 328 8.62 31.27 -7.06
C VAL A 328 8.80 31.44 -5.55
N GLU A 329 7.78 31.06 -4.79
CA GLU A 329 7.79 31.12 -3.34
C GLU A 329 7.69 29.71 -2.79
N ARG A 330 8.70 29.27 -2.03
CA ARG A 330 8.77 27.89 -1.52
C ARG A 330 7.48 27.44 -0.83
N GLN A 331 6.92 28.29 0.03
CA GLN A 331 5.71 27.99 0.77
C GLN A 331 4.50 27.76 -0.14
N GLU A 332 4.42 28.48 -1.26
CA GLU A 332 3.36 28.27 -2.25
C GLU A 332 3.52 26.92 -2.96
N LEU A 333 4.75 26.58 -3.39
CA LEU A 333 5.01 25.27 -4.01
C LEU A 333 4.69 24.12 -3.06
N ASP A 334 5.09 24.24 -1.78
CA ASP A 334 4.81 23.27 -0.73
C ASP A 334 3.30 23.09 -0.49
N ASN A 335 2.53 24.18 -0.57
CA ASN A 335 1.07 24.15 -0.42
C ASN A 335 0.38 23.38 -1.57
N LEU A 336 0.89 23.54 -2.79
CA LEU A 336 0.36 22.88 -3.99
C LEU A 336 0.71 21.39 -4.06
N ALA A 337 1.93 21.03 -3.67
CA ALA A 337 2.44 19.66 -3.81
C ALA A 337 1.80 18.68 -2.81
N SER A 338 1.94 17.38 -3.13
CA SER A 338 1.68 16.29 -2.20
C SER A 338 2.77 16.18 -1.13
N THR A 339 2.43 15.59 0.02
CA THR A 339 3.41 15.29 1.07
C THR A 339 4.12 13.96 0.79
N PRO A 340 5.41 13.81 1.16
CA PRO A 340 6.29 14.85 1.70
C PRO A 340 6.79 15.81 0.62
N THR A 341 6.89 17.10 0.93
CA THR A 341 7.25 18.12 -0.07
C THR A 341 8.70 18.03 -0.53
N CYS A 342 9.60 17.42 0.26
CA CYS A 342 11.00 17.20 -0.13
C CYS A 342 11.17 16.23 -1.31
N THR A 343 10.16 15.39 -1.61
CA THR A 343 10.15 14.54 -2.81
C THR A 343 9.24 15.08 -3.91
N HIS A 344 8.24 15.91 -3.56
CA HIS A 344 7.21 16.38 -4.50
C HIS A 344 7.41 17.82 -4.99
N VAL A 345 8.35 18.57 -4.44
CA VAL A 345 8.68 19.94 -4.87
C VAL A 345 10.13 19.98 -5.37
N GLN A 346 10.32 20.48 -6.58
CA GLN A 346 11.62 20.74 -7.17
C GLN A 346 11.76 22.23 -7.48
N GLU A 347 12.81 22.85 -6.97
CA GLU A 347 13.17 24.23 -7.31
C GLU A 347 14.40 24.23 -8.21
N LEU A 348 14.28 24.91 -9.34
CA LEU A 348 15.34 25.08 -10.33
C LEU A 348 15.66 26.57 -10.48
N GLN A 349 16.92 26.88 -10.79
CA GLN A 349 17.30 28.28 -11.05
C GLN A 349 16.86 28.74 -12.44
N GLN A 350 16.80 27.83 -13.40
CA GLN A 350 16.55 28.13 -14.82
C GLN A 350 15.93 26.92 -15.53
N TYR A 351 15.17 27.18 -16.60
CA TYR A 351 14.46 26.13 -17.35
C TYR A 351 15.39 25.13 -18.06
N SER A 352 16.65 25.49 -18.33
CA SER A 352 17.64 24.57 -18.90
C SER A 352 18.00 23.40 -17.98
N GLU A 353 17.64 23.46 -16.69
CA GLU A 353 17.87 22.38 -15.73
C GLU A 353 16.75 21.33 -15.71
N LEU A 354 15.59 21.61 -16.33
CA LEU A 354 14.45 20.68 -16.36
C LEU A 354 14.83 19.30 -16.90
N ASP A 355 15.70 19.25 -17.91
CA ASP A 355 16.19 18.00 -18.50
C ASP A 355 16.75 17.02 -17.45
N SER A 356 17.36 17.57 -16.38
CA SER A 356 17.95 16.77 -15.33
C SER A 356 16.93 16.13 -14.37
N LEU A 357 15.66 16.55 -14.41
CA LEU A 357 14.57 15.99 -13.59
C LEU A 357 13.88 14.79 -14.22
N LYS A 358 14.15 14.48 -15.50
CA LYS A 358 13.38 13.48 -16.26
C LYS A 358 13.31 12.12 -15.56
N THR A 359 14.44 11.60 -15.12
CA THR A 359 14.52 10.29 -14.45
C THR A 359 13.87 10.31 -13.07
N GLU A 360 14.03 11.40 -12.32
CA GLU A 360 13.44 11.54 -10.98
C GLU A 360 11.91 11.62 -11.06
N ILE A 361 11.38 12.47 -11.94
CA ILE A 361 9.93 12.58 -12.15
C ILE A 361 9.34 11.29 -12.71
N LYS A 362 10.07 10.58 -13.60
CA LYS A 362 9.68 9.24 -14.04
C LYS A 362 9.58 8.27 -12.86
N ASP A 363 10.64 8.14 -12.05
CA ASP A 363 10.69 7.22 -10.91
C ASP A 363 9.58 7.50 -9.89
N LEU A 364 9.39 8.77 -9.54
CA LEU A 364 8.34 9.19 -8.60
C LEU A 364 6.94 8.95 -9.16
N SER A 365 6.71 9.22 -10.45
CA SER A 365 5.43 8.93 -11.11
C SER A 365 5.15 7.43 -11.19
N CYS A 366 6.19 6.62 -11.39
CA CYS A 366 6.12 5.16 -11.37
C CYS A 366 5.77 4.58 -10.01
N LYS A 367 6.15 5.27 -8.93
CA LYS A 367 5.89 4.89 -7.54
C LYS A 367 4.59 5.48 -6.99
N ALA A 368 3.91 6.32 -7.77
CA ALA A 368 2.63 6.91 -7.38
C ALA A 368 1.58 5.83 -7.06
N LEU A 369 0.75 6.13 -6.06
CA LEU A 369 -0.19 5.18 -5.50
C LEU A 369 -1.52 5.18 -6.28
N VAL A 370 -2.10 4.00 -6.47
CA VAL A 370 -3.48 3.87 -6.93
C VAL A 370 -4.40 4.02 -5.72
N THR A 371 -5.27 5.05 -5.71
CA THR A 371 -6.25 5.21 -4.63
C THR A 371 -7.46 4.31 -4.90
N LEU A 372 -7.73 3.39 -3.97
CA LEU A 372 -8.84 2.45 -4.05
C LEU A 372 -10.06 2.98 -3.29
N ASP A 373 -11.09 3.32 -4.04
CA ASP A 373 -12.43 3.62 -3.52
C ASP A 373 -13.32 2.36 -3.53
N ASN A 374 -14.57 2.48 -3.10
CA ASN A 374 -15.51 1.36 -3.14
C ASN A 374 -15.78 0.94 -4.60
N GLY A 375 -15.67 -0.34 -4.89
CA GLY A 375 -15.88 -0.87 -6.24
C GLY A 375 -14.98 -2.07 -6.54
N VAL A 376 -15.07 -2.50 -7.79
CA VAL A 376 -14.36 -3.68 -8.29
C VAL A 376 -13.37 -3.24 -9.37
N PHE A 377 -12.11 -3.61 -9.20
CA PHE A 377 -11.01 -3.23 -10.07
C PHE A 377 -10.24 -4.48 -10.51
N THR A 378 -9.77 -4.49 -11.76
CA THR A 378 -8.98 -5.59 -12.32
C THR A 378 -7.61 -5.07 -12.73
N TYR A 379 -6.56 -5.79 -12.34
CA TYR A 379 -5.17 -5.43 -12.61
C TYR A 379 -4.45 -6.60 -13.28
N PRO A 380 -3.59 -6.34 -14.29
CA PRO A 380 -2.76 -7.37 -14.88
C PRO A 380 -1.71 -7.86 -13.89
N CYS A 381 -1.35 -9.14 -14.01
CA CYS A 381 -0.24 -9.71 -13.28
C CYS A 381 1.11 -9.42 -13.96
N GLY A 382 2.22 -9.74 -13.29
CA GLY A 382 3.57 -9.55 -13.80
C GLY A 382 4.28 -8.29 -13.29
N GLN A 383 3.63 -7.47 -12.47
CA GLN A 383 4.21 -6.25 -11.88
C GLN A 383 3.82 -6.07 -10.41
N ARG A 384 4.57 -5.23 -9.70
CA ARG A 384 4.25 -4.81 -8.32
C ARG A 384 3.49 -3.49 -8.37
N THR A 385 2.24 -3.47 -7.94
CA THR A 385 1.45 -2.24 -7.87
C THR A 385 1.22 -1.82 -6.43
N ASN A 386 1.33 -0.51 -6.17
CA ASN A 386 1.13 0.09 -4.86
C ASN A 386 -0.23 0.81 -4.80
N PHE A 387 -0.95 0.59 -3.72
CA PHE A 387 -2.30 1.08 -3.52
C PHE A 387 -2.41 1.85 -2.21
N GLN A 388 -3.31 2.81 -2.17
CA GLN A 388 -3.75 3.49 -0.95
C GLN A 388 -5.24 3.26 -0.77
N VAL A 389 -5.63 2.88 0.44
CA VAL A 389 -7.03 2.82 0.87
C VAL A 389 -7.23 3.88 1.94
N ASN A 390 -8.14 4.83 1.68
CA ASN A 390 -8.42 5.90 2.61
C ASN A 390 -9.06 5.38 3.93
N PRO A 391 -8.85 6.07 5.06
CA PRO A 391 -9.43 5.71 6.35
C PRO A 391 -10.96 5.54 6.28
N ALA A 392 -11.48 4.56 7.03
CA ALA A 392 -12.90 4.28 7.09
C ALA A 392 -13.28 3.61 8.42
N ALA A 393 -14.53 3.82 8.85
CA ALA A 393 -15.07 3.15 10.04
C ALA A 393 -15.17 1.63 9.84
N VAL A 394 -15.62 1.18 8.67
CA VAL A 394 -15.67 -0.23 8.29
C VAL A 394 -15.40 -0.36 6.80
N ARG A 395 -14.48 -1.25 6.42
CA ARG A 395 -14.18 -1.59 5.02
C ARG A 395 -13.59 -2.99 4.92
N SER A 396 -13.89 -3.71 3.84
CA SER A 396 -13.15 -4.91 3.45
C SER A 396 -12.54 -4.74 2.07
N ILE A 397 -11.31 -5.22 1.91
CA ILE A 397 -10.61 -5.33 0.63
C ILE A 397 -10.46 -6.82 0.32
N VAL A 398 -11.08 -7.27 -0.76
CA VAL A 398 -11.10 -8.67 -1.18
C VAL A 398 -10.26 -8.81 -2.45
N ILE A 399 -9.21 -9.62 -2.40
CA ILE A 399 -8.27 -9.78 -3.52
C ILE A 399 -8.35 -11.22 -4.02
N ARG A 400 -8.62 -11.39 -5.32
CA ARG A 400 -8.72 -12.68 -6.00
C ARG A 400 -7.94 -12.68 -7.31
N PRO A 401 -6.84 -13.43 -7.42
CA PRO A 401 -6.24 -13.71 -8.72
C PRO A 401 -7.10 -14.73 -9.48
N THR A 402 -7.16 -14.60 -10.81
CA THR A 402 -7.85 -15.58 -11.67
C THR A 402 -7.05 -16.87 -11.86
N SER A 403 -5.71 -16.78 -11.77
CA SER A 403 -4.79 -17.90 -11.83
C SER A 403 -3.59 -17.70 -10.90
N GLY A 404 -2.88 -18.76 -10.55
CA GLY A 404 -1.65 -18.68 -9.74
C GLY A 404 -1.89 -18.14 -8.32
N SER A 405 -0.97 -17.32 -7.84
CA SER A 405 -1.10 -16.65 -6.54
C SER A 405 -0.58 -15.22 -6.61
N VAL A 406 -1.08 -14.36 -5.73
CA VAL A 406 -0.54 -13.00 -5.53
C VAL A 406 -0.21 -12.82 -4.07
N ARG A 407 0.92 -12.15 -3.81
CA ARG A 407 1.35 -11.80 -2.46
C ARG A 407 0.97 -10.36 -2.17
N VAL A 408 0.33 -10.14 -1.03
CA VAL A 408 -0.20 -8.84 -0.63
C VAL A 408 0.49 -8.41 0.64
N TYR A 409 1.23 -7.32 0.58
CA TYR A 409 1.82 -6.64 1.74
C TYR A 409 0.94 -5.47 2.14
N GLY A 410 0.83 -5.20 3.43
CA GLY A 410 0.16 -3.99 3.91
C GLY A 410 0.89 -3.32 5.05
N SER A 411 0.78 -1.99 5.11
CA SER A 411 1.33 -1.17 6.19
C SER A 411 0.59 0.16 6.33
N HIS A 412 0.58 0.70 7.55
CA HIS A 412 0.23 2.09 7.85
C HIS A 412 1.45 3.01 7.96
N SER A 413 2.67 2.45 7.86
CA SER A 413 3.93 3.17 8.15
C SER A 413 4.77 3.45 6.92
N THR A 414 4.51 2.78 5.80
CA THR A 414 5.18 3.03 4.52
C THR A 414 4.18 2.96 3.36
N PRO A 415 4.25 3.87 2.37
CA PRO A 415 3.43 3.79 1.16
C PRO A 415 3.82 2.67 0.20
N GLN A 416 4.94 1.97 0.43
CA GLN A 416 5.44 0.91 -0.46
C GLN A 416 5.84 -0.33 0.36
N PRO A 417 4.90 -0.99 1.05
CA PRO A 417 5.22 -2.15 1.87
C PRO A 417 5.82 -3.30 1.04
N SER A 418 6.76 -4.04 1.63
CA SER A 418 7.50 -5.09 0.93
C SER A 418 7.88 -6.23 1.87
N ASP A 419 8.63 -7.22 1.37
CA ASP A 419 9.22 -8.26 2.22
C ASP A 419 10.20 -7.68 3.26
N ALA A 420 10.73 -6.47 3.03
CA ALA A 420 11.64 -5.81 3.96
C ALA A 420 10.97 -4.92 4.99
N PHE A 421 9.83 -4.29 4.65
CA PHE A 421 9.15 -3.37 5.57
C PHE A 421 7.64 -3.42 5.41
N ARG A 422 6.92 -3.95 6.41
CA ARG A 422 5.45 -4.16 6.36
C ARG A 422 4.85 -4.39 7.74
N ASP A 423 3.54 -4.25 7.86
CA ASP A 423 2.78 -4.59 9.06
C ASP A 423 2.13 -5.97 8.97
N PHE A 424 1.81 -6.44 7.75
CA PHE A 424 1.34 -7.80 7.49
C PHE A 424 1.64 -8.25 6.07
N VAL A 425 1.57 -9.56 5.85
CA VAL A 425 1.58 -10.19 4.51
C VAL A 425 0.52 -11.29 4.46
N THR A 426 -0.13 -11.41 3.31
CA THR A 426 -1.04 -12.52 3.01
C THR A 426 -0.87 -12.96 1.55
N VAL A 427 -1.37 -14.15 1.22
CA VAL A 427 -1.30 -14.71 -0.13
C VAL A 427 -2.71 -15.05 -0.58
N ALA A 428 -3.11 -14.57 -1.75
CA ALA A 428 -4.38 -14.91 -2.37
C ALA A 428 -4.18 -15.93 -3.49
N THR A 429 -5.12 -16.85 -3.63
CA THR A 429 -5.23 -17.82 -4.73
C THR A 429 -6.67 -17.81 -5.29
N PRO A 430 -6.92 -18.41 -6.48
CA PRO A 430 -8.27 -18.48 -7.03
C PRO A 430 -9.30 -19.13 -6.11
N THR A 431 -8.86 -20.07 -5.27
CA THR A 431 -9.73 -20.81 -4.33
C THR A 431 -9.75 -20.20 -2.93
N LYS A 432 -8.76 -19.38 -2.57
CA LYS A 432 -8.67 -18.69 -1.27
C LYS A 432 -8.31 -17.23 -1.48
N ALA A 433 -9.32 -16.37 -1.52
CA ALA A 433 -9.11 -14.93 -1.58
C ALA A 433 -8.38 -14.41 -0.35
N ALA A 434 -7.62 -13.33 -0.49
CA ALA A 434 -7.24 -12.52 0.67
C ALA A 434 -8.39 -11.57 1.01
N VAL A 435 -8.75 -11.48 2.29
CA VAL A 435 -9.76 -10.54 2.78
C VAL A 435 -9.14 -9.71 3.90
N ILE A 436 -8.94 -8.42 3.64
CA ILE A 436 -8.40 -7.48 4.62
C ILE A 436 -9.58 -6.68 5.16
N TYR A 437 -9.96 -6.95 6.40
CA TYR A 437 -11.05 -6.28 7.10
C TYR A 437 -10.50 -5.17 8.00
N VAL A 438 -10.91 -3.93 7.72
CA VAL A 438 -10.43 -2.72 8.38
C VAL A 438 -11.57 -2.09 9.17
N THR A 439 -11.32 -1.77 10.44
CA THR A 439 -12.27 -1.11 11.33
C THR A 439 -11.62 0.02 12.12
N ASP A 440 -12.36 1.11 12.27
CA ASP A 440 -11.94 2.32 12.99
C ASP A 440 -10.55 2.82 12.56
N ALA A 441 -10.24 2.76 11.26
CA ALA A 441 -8.96 3.24 10.76
C ALA A 441 -8.89 4.76 10.82
N THR A 442 -7.77 5.28 11.31
CA THR A 442 -7.50 6.71 11.42
C THR A 442 -6.46 7.18 10.41
N ARG A 443 -5.69 6.25 9.85
CA ARG A 443 -4.65 6.52 8.85
C ARG A 443 -4.89 5.71 7.58
N PRO A 444 -4.40 6.18 6.41
CA PRO A 444 -4.47 5.40 5.19
C PRO A 444 -3.80 4.04 5.37
N LEU A 445 -4.38 3.00 4.76
CA LEU A 445 -3.75 1.70 4.62
C LEU A 445 -3.08 1.63 3.25
N TYR A 446 -1.78 1.36 3.24
CA TYR A 446 -1.03 1.14 2.02
C TYR A 446 -0.90 -0.34 1.75
N LEU A 447 -1.08 -0.73 0.49
CA LEU A 447 -0.92 -2.11 0.04
C LEU A 447 0.06 -2.18 -1.12
N SER A 448 0.86 -3.24 -1.17
CA SER A 448 1.65 -3.58 -2.36
C SER A 448 1.31 -5.01 -2.75
N ILE A 449 0.86 -5.18 -3.99
CA ILE A 449 0.54 -6.50 -4.53
C ILE A 449 1.65 -6.91 -5.49
N GLN A 450 2.34 -7.99 -5.15
CA GLN A 450 3.41 -8.56 -5.94
C GLN A 450 2.90 -9.76 -6.73
N SER A 451 3.14 -9.74 -8.03
CA SER A 451 2.66 -10.72 -9.00
C SER A 451 3.68 -11.05 -10.11
N ASN A 452 4.97 -10.79 -9.87
CA ASN A 452 6.05 -10.88 -10.85
C ASN A 452 7.05 -12.03 -10.62
N ASN A 453 6.86 -12.90 -9.63
CA ASN A 453 7.76 -14.04 -9.39
C ASN A 453 7.29 -15.32 -10.11
N PRO A 454 8.20 -16.28 -10.38
CA PRO A 454 7.83 -17.59 -10.95
C PRO A 454 6.78 -18.33 -10.10
N GLY A 455 5.66 -18.73 -10.71
CA GLY A 455 4.54 -19.39 -10.03
C GLY A 455 3.47 -18.45 -9.46
N GLU A 456 3.64 -17.14 -9.62
CA GLU A 456 2.61 -16.14 -9.34
C GLU A 456 1.57 -16.06 -10.47
N CYS A 457 0.57 -15.21 -10.29
CA CYS A 457 -0.52 -15.04 -11.25
C CYS A 457 -0.03 -14.73 -12.68
N ASN A 458 -0.69 -15.30 -13.69
CA ASN A 458 -0.29 -15.18 -15.10
C ASN A 458 -1.19 -14.28 -15.95
N THR A 459 -2.34 -13.84 -15.41
CA THR A 459 -3.39 -13.13 -16.14
C THR A 459 -3.71 -11.82 -15.46
N ASP A 460 -4.61 -11.86 -14.48
CA ASP A 460 -5.10 -10.71 -13.75
C ASP A 460 -5.52 -11.10 -12.32
N TYR A 461 -5.66 -10.07 -11.49
CA TYR A 461 -6.29 -10.17 -10.19
C TYR A 461 -7.31 -9.07 -10.01
N GLN A 462 -8.38 -9.42 -9.31
CA GLN A 462 -9.46 -8.52 -8.96
C GLN A 462 -9.29 -8.03 -7.53
N ILE A 463 -9.54 -6.75 -7.30
CA ILE A 463 -9.70 -6.13 -5.99
C ILE A 463 -11.14 -5.63 -5.88
N ASP A 464 -11.87 -6.12 -4.89
CA ASP A 464 -13.22 -5.67 -4.53
C ASP A 464 -13.18 -4.96 -3.17
N VAL A 465 -13.51 -3.68 -3.15
CA VAL A 465 -13.51 -2.83 -1.96
C VAL A 465 -14.94 -2.52 -1.56
N VAL A 466 -15.32 -3.00 -0.38
CA VAL A 466 -16.70 -2.91 0.12
C VAL A 466 -16.77 -2.26 1.49
N ALA A 467 -17.86 -1.54 1.77
CA ALA A 467 -18.09 -0.81 3.02
C ALA A 467 -18.74 -1.68 4.13
N PHE A 468 -18.52 -2.99 4.10
CA PHE A 468 -19.06 -3.95 5.08
C PHE A 468 -18.02 -5.04 5.39
N ASN A 469 -18.30 -5.88 6.38
CA ASN A 469 -17.46 -7.01 6.74
C ASN A 469 -17.62 -8.17 5.73
N ALA A 470 -16.56 -8.50 4.99
CA ALA A 470 -16.54 -9.57 3.99
C ALA A 470 -15.72 -10.80 4.44
N LEU A 471 -15.35 -10.87 5.72
CA LEU A 471 -14.62 -12.01 6.28
C LEU A 471 -15.39 -13.30 6.07
N ASN A 472 -14.67 -14.38 5.76
CA ASN A 472 -15.29 -15.70 5.59
C ASN A 472 -14.29 -16.82 5.89
N LYS A 473 -14.80 -18.01 6.23
CA LYS A 473 -14.00 -19.20 6.60
C LYS A 473 -13.11 -19.72 5.47
N GLY A 474 -13.46 -19.45 4.22
CA GLY A 474 -12.72 -19.92 3.03
C GLY A 474 -11.58 -19.02 2.57
N SER A 475 -11.34 -17.90 3.26
CA SER A 475 -10.40 -16.86 2.83
C SER A 475 -9.19 -16.74 3.75
N MET A 476 -8.12 -16.14 3.21
CA MET A 476 -6.95 -15.71 3.96
C MET A 476 -7.24 -14.34 4.59
N ASN A 477 -7.84 -14.38 5.77
CA ASN A 477 -8.33 -13.19 6.48
C ASN A 477 -7.21 -12.44 7.21
N VAL A 478 -7.23 -11.11 7.10
CA VAL A 478 -6.41 -10.17 7.87
C VAL A 478 -7.35 -9.16 8.51
N CYS A 479 -7.18 -8.89 9.81
CA CYS A 479 -8.00 -7.93 10.54
C CYS A 479 -7.16 -6.75 11.00
N ILE A 480 -7.65 -5.54 10.75
CA ILE A 480 -7.03 -4.29 11.16
C ILE A 480 -8.04 -3.54 12.01
N LYS A 481 -7.70 -3.29 13.28
CA LYS A 481 -8.54 -2.56 14.24
C LYS A 481 -7.74 -1.36 14.74
N LYS A 482 -8.22 -0.14 14.52
CA LYS A 482 -7.52 1.10 14.92
C LYS A 482 -6.07 1.15 14.44
N ASP A 483 -5.88 0.93 13.14
CA ASP A 483 -4.58 0.89 12.45
C ASP A 483 -3.60 -0.22 12.89
N LEU A 484 -4.05 -1.18 13.71
CA LEU A 484 -3.23 -2.30 14.16
C LEU A 484 -3.70 -3.61 13.55
N THR A 485 -2.76 -4.35 12.95
CA THR A 485 -2.99 -5.74 12.53
C THR A 485 -3.26 -6.60 13.77
N THR A 486 -4.38 -7.31 13.76
CA THR A 486 -4.84 -8.18 14.85
C THR A 486 -5.32 -9.52 14.30
N ILE A 487 -5.51 -10.49 15.20
CA ILE A 487 -6.09 -11.78 14.83
C ILE A 487 -7.58 -11.58 14.57
N CYS A 488 -8.06 -12.04 13.42
CA CYS A 488 -9.50 -12.12 13.16
C CYS A 488 -10.14 -13.13 14.11
N THR A 489 -11.03 -12.67 14.98
CA THR A 489 -11.74 -13.58 15.89
C THR A 489 -12.77 -14.41 15.12
N THR A 490 -13.17 -15.56 15.66
CA THR A 490 -14.27 -16.34 15.08
C THR A 490 -15.55 -15.51 14.98
N LEU A 491 -15.82 -14.63 15.96
CA LEU A 491 -16.97 -13.73 15.91
C LEU A 491 -16.88 -12.73 14.75
N ASP A 492 -15.69 -12.17 14.48
CA ASP A 492 -15.47 -11.26 13.34
C ASP A 492 -15.79 -11.98 12.02
N VAL A 493 -15.32 -13.23 11.86
CA VAL A 493 -15.59 -14.05 10.66
C VAL A 493 -17.07 -14.41 10.55
N LEU A 494 -17.72 -14.81 11.64
CA LEU A 494 -19.15 -15.14 11.64
C LEU A 494 -20.00 -13.92 11.26
N ARG A 495 -19.66 -12.72 11.77
CA ARG A 495 -20.34 -11.47 11.40
C ARG A 495 -20.15 -11.07 9.94
N GLY A 496 -19.10 -11.55 9.27
CA GLY A 496 -18.91 -11.36 7.84
C GLY A 496 -19.73 -12.32 6.97
N MET A 497 -20.15 -13.45 7.53
CA MET A 497 -20.87 -14.50 6.80
C MET A 497 -22.38 -14.54 7.11
N TYR A 498 -22.77 -14.18 8.33
CA TYR A 498 -24.08 -14.45 8.90
C TYR A 498 -24.63 -13.29 9.72
N ALA A 499 -25.95 -13.28 9.90
CA ALA A 499 -26.56 -12.42 10.90
C ALA A 499 -26.27 -13.01 12.30
N VAL A 500 -25.61 -12.22 13.14
CA VAL A 500 -25.20 -12.61 14.49
C VAL A 500 -25.84 -11.65 15.50
N THR A 501 -26.49 -12.19 16.52
CA THR A 501 -27.09 -11.42 17.61
C THR A 501 -26.59 -11.90 18.96
N GLN A 502 -26.46 -10.97 19.92
CA GLN A 502 -26.17 -11.28 21.31
C GLN A 502 -27.40 -10.92 22.16
N PRO A 503 -28.33 -11.86 22.37
CA PRO A 503 -29.55 -11.57 23.12
C PRO A 503 -29.26 -11.50 24.63
N SER A 504 -30.00 -10.65 25.33
CA SER A 504 -29.98 -10.61 26.80
C SER A 504 -30.60 -11.85 27.46
N ASN A 505 -31.44 -12.58 26.73
CA ASN A 505 -32.00 -13.87 27.12
C ASN A 505 -32.04 -14.80 25.90
N LEU A 506 -31.38 -15.95 25.98
CA LEU A 506 -31.32 -16.95 24.90
C LEU A 506 -32.65 -17.67 24.68
N GLY A 507 -33.54 -17.70 25.67
CA GLY A 507 -34.79 -18.49 25.61
C GLY A 507 -34.58 -19.99 25.81
N PHE A 508 -33.36 -20.41 26.17
CA PHE A 508 -32.98 -21.77 26.56
C PHE A 508 -31.77 -21.71 27.52
N PRO A 509 -31.44 -22.80 28.24
CA PRO A 509 -30.30 -22.82 29.14
C PRO A 509 -29.00 -22.41 28.44
N ASN A 510 -28.30 -21.41 28.96
CA ASN A 510 -27.01 -20.99 28.41
C ASN A 510 -25.98 -22.10 28.63
N MET A 511 -25.48 -22.65 27.52
CA MET A 511 -24.44 -23.69 27.52
C MET A 511 -23.02 -23.12 27.43
N CYS A 512 -22.87 -21.82 27.15
CA CYS A 512 -21.56 -21.20 27.00
C CYS A 512 -20.92 -20.96 28.37
N SER A 513 -19.64 -21.32 28.45
CA SER A 513 -18.76 -21.04 29.59
C SER A 513 -17.34 -20.86 29.07
N THR A 514 -16.45 -20.31 29.89
CA THR A 514 -15.04 -20.10 29.52
C THR A 514 -14.32 -21.39 29.11
N ASN A 515 -14.80 -22.56 29.56
CA ASN A 515 -14.22 -23.87 29.23
C ASN A 515 -14.87 -24.55 28.01
N MET A 516 -15.88 -23.93 27.40
CA MET A 516 -16.61 -24.50 26.26
C MET A 516 -16.75 -23.53 25.07
N PRO A 517 -15.67 -22.88 24.59
CA PRO A 517 -15.75 -22.08 23.38
C PRO A 517 -16.03 -22.98 22.16
N GLY A 518 -16.80 -22.50 21.20
CA GLY A 518 -17.08 -23.25 19.99
C GLY A 518 -18.44 -23.00 19.36
N LEU A 519 -18.78 -23.84 18.40
CA LEU A 519 -20.01 -23.79 17.61
C LEU A 519 -20.89 -24.99 17.98
N TYR A 520 -22.13 -24.70 18.40
CA TYR A 520 -23.09 -25.67 18.91
C TYR A 520 -24.44 -25.57 18.19
N PRO A 521 -25.14 -26.69 17.95
CA PRO A 521 -26.48 -26.67 17.39
C PRO A 521 -27.45 -25.87 18.28
N HIS A 522 -28.36 -25.11 17.67
CA HIS A 522 -29.44 -24.49 18.42
C HIS A 522 -30.50 -25.54 18.82
N PRO A 523 -30.97 -25.56 20.08
CA PRO A 523 -31.77 -26.69 20.61
C PRO A 523 -33.14 -26.87 19.94
N TYR A 524 -33.70 -25.80 19.37
CA TYR A 524 -35.05 -25.79 18.81
C TYR A 524 -35.14 -25.39 17.34
N SER A 525 -34.02 -25.10 16.68
CA SER A 525 -34.04 -24.58 15.32
C SER A 525 -32.83 -25.07 14.55
N PRO A 526 -32.99 -25.88 13.50
CA PRO A 526 -31.88 -26.29 12.65
C PRO A 526 -31.34 -25.13 11.80
N TYR A 527 -32.07 -24.02 11.69
CA TYR A 527 -31.70 -22.84 10.91
C TYR A 527 -30.84 -21.85 11.72
N ARG A 528 -30.50 -22.20 12.96
CA ARG A 528 -29.69 -21.39 13.87
C ARG A 528 -28.63 -22.24 14.52
N PHE A 529 -27.56 -21.59 14.98
CA PHE A 529 -26.59 -22.20 15.88
C PHE A 529 -26.11 -21.19 16.91
N VAL A 530 -25.47 -21.70 17.96
CA VAL A 530 -24.91 -20.91 19.06
C VAL A 530 -23.40 -20.90 18.91
N TYR A 531 -22.82 -19.70 18.87
CA TYR A 531 -21.39 -19.53 19.03
C TYR A 531 -21.11 -19.12 20.48
N CYS A 532 -20.27 -19.89 21.16
CA CYS A 532 -19.72 -19.55 22.47
C CYS A 532 -18.31 -18.98 22.28
N ASP A 533 -18.07 -17.75 22.74
CA ASP A 533 -16.72 -17.20 22.74
C ASP A 533 -15.89 -17.71 23.94
N THR A 534 -14.63 -17.30 23.98
CA THR A 534 -13.67 -17.68 25.03
C THR A 534 -14.02 -17.09 26.39
N ASP A 535 -14.83 -16.03 26.43
CA ASP A 535 -15.29 -15.38 27.65
C ASP A 535 -16.60 -15.99 28.18
N GLY A 536 -17.09 -17.05 27.50
CA GLY A 536 -18.33 -17.74 27.85
C GLY A 536 -19.60 -17.00 27.42
N GLN A 537 -19.49 -15.98 26.57
CA GLN A 537 -20.65 -15.30 26.00
C GLN A 537 -21.25 -16.11 24.87
N ALA A 538 -22.59 -16.07 24.79
CA ALA A 538 -23.37 -16.77 23.78
C ALA A 538 -23.85 -15.80 22.70
N TYR A 539 -23.66 -16.18 21.45
CA TYR A 539 -24.16 -15.46 20.29
C TYR A 539 -25.05 -16.38 19.46
N LEU A 540 -26.22 -15.91 19.07
CA LEU A 540 -27.10 -16.60 18.15
C LEU A 540 -26.73 -16.23 16.72
N VAL A 541 -26.56 -17.24 15.87
CA VAL A 541 -26.20 -17.08 14.46
C VAL A 541 -27.29 -17.68 13.58
N ASP A 542 -27.83 -16.87 12.68
CA ASP A 542 -28.85 -17.27 11.72
C ASP A 542 -28.20 -17.78 10.44
N CYS A 543 -28.57 -19.00 10.01
CA CYS A 543 -28.18 -19.49 8.70
C CYS A 543 -28.93 -18.73 7.58
N PRO A 544 -28.29 -18.49 6.43
CA PRO A 544 -28.95 -17.88 5.28
C PRO A 544 -30.20 -18.66 4.83
N THR A 545 -31.16 -17.98 4.23
CA THR A 545 -32.38 -18.59 3.71
C THR A 545 -32.08 -19.81 2.82
N GLY A 546 -32.74 -20.94 3.09
CA GLY A 546 -32.52 -22.20 2.34
C GLY A 546 -31.29 -23.02 2.79
N SER A 547 -30.69 -22.68 3.92
CA SER A 547 -29.59 -23.44 4.54
C SER A 547 -29.85 -23.73 6.01
N TYR A 548 -29.20 -24.74 6.57
CA TYR A 548 -29.29 -25.14 7.96
C TYR A 548 -27.90 -25.42 8.55
N TYR A 549 -27.76 -25.37 9.87
CA TYR A 549 -26.50 -25.63 10.53
C TYR A 549 -26.19 -27.13 10.55
N ASN A 550 -25.01 -27.50 10.06
CA ASN A 550 -24.51 -28.87 10.10
C ASN A 550 -23.36 -28.98 11.11
N ASP A 551 -23.56 -29.76 12.16
CA ASP A 551 -22.60 -29.88 13.27
C ASP A 551 -21.31 -30.63 12.90
N GLN A 552 -21.33 -31.48 11.87
CA GLN A 552 -20.14 -32.19 11.40
C GLN A 552 -19.21 -31.24 10.64
N VAL A 553 -19.79 -30.35 9.84
CA VAL A 553 -19.05 -29.35 9.05
C VAL A 553 -18.77 -28.09 9.87
N LYS A 554 -19.48 -27.91 11.00
CA LYS A 554 -19.46 -26.70 11.83
C LYS A 554 -19.78 -25.45 11.01
N ASP A 555 -20.74 -25.56 10.09
CA ASP A 555 -21.15 -24.48 9.20
C ASP A 555 -22.58 -24.61 8.68
N CYS A 556 -23.12 -23.53 8.11
CA CYS A 556 -24.41 -23.58 7.41
C CYS A 556 -24.23 -24.23 6.03
N VAL A 557 -25.04 -25.25 5.74
CA VAL A 557 -25.05 -25.95 4.43
C VAL A 557 -26.41 -25.79 3.76
N ARG A 558 -26.42 -25.66 2.42
CA ARG A 558 -27.67 -25.56 1.66
C ARG A 558 -28.44 -26.88 1.72
N GLY A 559 -29.77 -26.78 1.79
CA GLY A 559 -30.68 -27.91 1.70
C GLY A 559 -31.66 -27.98 2.86
N VAL A 560 -32.27 -29.15 3.01
CA VAL A 560 -33.23 -29.44 4.08
C VAL A 560 -32.48 -30.13 5.22
N PRO A 561 -32.65 -29.71 6.48
CA PRO A 561 -32.02 -30.37 7.61
C PRO A 561 -32.44 -31.85 7.66
N PRO A 562 -31.52 -32.77 8.00
CA PRO A 562 -31.90 -34.16 8.24
C PRO A 562 -33.02 -34.19 9.28
N THR A 563 -34.05 -35.01 9.04
CA THR A 563 -35.19 -35.11 9.95
C THR A 563 -34.68 -35.35 11.37
N PRO A 564 -35.15 -34.58 12.36
CA PRO A 564 -34.70 -34.78 13.72
C PRO A 564 -34.95 -36.25 14.09
N PRO A 565 -34.04 -36.91 14.85
CA PRO A 565 -34.43 -38.16 15.49
C PRO A 565 -35.73 -37.87 16.26
N PRO A 566 -36.73 -38.77 16.21
CA PRO A 566 -38.03 -38.51 16.80
C PRO A 566 -37.79 -38.00 18.22
N SER A 567 -38.29 -36.78 18.50
CA SER A 567 -38.16 -36.14 19.80
C SER A 567 -38.46 -37.20 20.84
N THR A 568 -37.54 -37.45 21.77
CA THR A 568 -37.91 -38.09 23.02
C THR A 568 -39.07 -37.26 23.54
N GLN A 569 -40.26 -37.84 23.44
CA GLN A 569 -41.48 -37.22 23.88
C GLN A 569 -41.18 -36.77 25.31
N ARG A 570 -41.35 -35.47 25.56
CA ARG A 570 -41.65 -34.98 26.90
C ARG A 570 -42.56 -36.03 27.53
N PRO A 571 -42.21 -36.69 28.65
CA PRO A 571 -43.06 -37.73 29.21
C PRO A 571 -44.45 -37.12 29.33
N ARG A 572 -45.40 -37.69 28.59
CA ARG A 572 -46.81 -37.32 28.76
C ARG A 572 -47.08 -37.52 30.23
N THR A 573 -47.35 -36.42 30.95
CA THR A 573 -47.99 -36.50 32.25
C THR A 573 -49.22 -37.37 32.05
N ALA A 574 -49.19 -38.56 32.65
CA ALA A 574 -50.31 -39.48 32.63
C ALA A 574 -51.56 -38.74 33.12
N PRO A 575 -52.72 -38.86 32.46
CA PRO A 575 -53.96 -38.39 33.05
C PRO A 575 -54.22 -39.22 34.33
N PRO A 576 -54.80 -38.60 35.38
CA PRO A 576 -55.08 -39.30 36.62
C PRO A 576 -56.01 -40.48 36.34
N ALA A 577 -55.67 -41.63 36.93
CA ALA A 577 -56.44 -42.86 36.80
C ALA A 577 -57.89 -42.64 37.26
N THR A 578 -58.84 -42.88 36.37
CA THR A 578 -60.25 -43.01 36.70
C THR A 578 -60.46 -44.25 37.57
N VAL A 579 -60.91 -44.01 38.80
CA VAL A 579 -61.34 -45.04 39.76
C VAL A 579 -62.60 -45.73 39.21
N ALA A 580 -62.54 -47.05 39.05
CA ALA A 580 -63.70 -47.87 38.72
C ALA A 580 -64.61 -48.04 39.97
N PRO A 581 -65.94 -48.05 39.82
CA PRO A 581 -66.87 -48.23 40.94
C PRO A 581 -66.94 -49.70 41.39
N PRO A 582 -67.24 -49.97 42.68
CA PRO A 582 -67.29 -51.31 43.23
C PRO A 582 -68.52 -52.11 42.76
N ARG A 583 -68.29 -53.41 42.50
CA ARG A 583 -69.34 -54.39 42.18
C ARG A 583 -70.18 -54.68 43.42
N THR A 584 -71.49 -54.48 43.31
CA THR A 584 -72.50 -54.92 44.28
C THR A 584 -72.79 -56.41 44.10
N PHE A 585 -72.68 -57.19 45.18
CA PHE A 585 -73.15 -58.57 45.26
C PHE A 585 -74.64 -58.62 45.66
N PRO A 586 -75.45 -59.58 45.17
CA PRO A 586 -76.87 -59.63 45.44
C PRO A 586 -77.18 -60.32 46.78
N THR A 587 -78.09 -59.70 47.55
CA THR A 587 -78.64 -60.24 48.79
C THR A 587 -79.77 -61.23 48.49
N VAL A 588 -79.65 -62.44 49.03
CA VAL A 588 -80.69 -63.49 49.02
C VAL A 588 -81.75 -63.15 50.08
N GLN A 589 -83.02 -63.09 49.69
CA GLN A 589 -84.16 -63.04 50.60
C GLN A 589 -84.60 -64.45 50.98
N TYR A 590 -84.89 -64.67 52.27
CA TYR A 590 -85.62 -65.83 52.75
C TYR A 590 -87.03 -65.41 53.19
N ASN A 591 -88.00 -66.13 52.66
CA ASN A 591 -89.43 -66.08 52.94
C ASN A 591 -89.72 -66.60 54.36
N THR A 592 -90.60 -65.92 55.11
CA THR A 592 -91.31 -66.50 56.27
C THR A 592 -92.76 -66.81 55.84
N GLY A 593 -93.20 -68.06 55.98
CA GLY A 593 -94.46 -68.56 55.43
C GLY A 593 -95.74 -68.19 56.20
N THR A 594 -96.84 -68.10 55.42
CA THR A 594 -98.22 -68.66 55.56
C THR A 594 -99.01 -68.55 56.89
N PRO A 595 -100.37 -68.58 56.86
CA PRO A 595 -101.30 -68.66 55.72
C PRO A 595 -101.94 -67.33 55.32
#